data_AF-A0A1G0LIM0-F1
#
_entry.id   AF-A0A1G0LIM0-F1
#
_cell.length_a   1.000
_cell.length_b   1.000
_cell.length_c   1.000
_cell.angle_alpha   90.00
_cell.angle_beta   90.00
_cell.angle_gamma   90.00
#
_symmetry.space_group_name_H-M   'P 1'
#
loop_
_entity.id
_entity.type
_entity.pdbx_description
1 polymer ?
#
loop_
_entity_poly.entity_id
_entity_poly.type
_entity_poly.pdbx_seq_one_letter_code
_entity_poly.pdbx_strand_id
1 'polypeptide(L)'
;MSIILKVSDLKFRYPRDVANREKPKFAGLPDSAPFNRHDLYEILPMLSAVMDELESVDGEVLHLVEDILNVMPGFLTTRGEVFDYLQGSARECLRR
;
A
#
# COMPACT_ATOMS: atom_id res chain seq x y z
N MET A 1 -7.43 12.74 3.29
CA MET A 1 -8.14 12.58 4.60
C MET A 1 -7.52 11.38 5.28
N SER A 2 -6.76 11.51 6.37
CA SER A 2 -5.92 10.39 6.87
C SER A 2 -6.72 9.12 7.15
N ILE A 3 -6.76 8.22 6.17
CA ILE A 3 -7.43 6.92 6.27
C ILE A 3 -6.53 6.03 7.11
N ILE A 4 -7.08 5.46 8.17
CA ILE A 4 -6.37 4.54 9.06
C ILE A 4 -6.97 3.15 8.85
N LEU A 5 -6.28 2.33 8.07
CA LEU A 5 -6.67 0.94 7.85
C LEU A 5 -6.33 0.08 9.06
N LYS A 6 -7.19 -0.90 9.37
CA LYS A 6 -6.87 -1.94 10.34
C LYS A 6 -6.45 -3.21 9.60
N VAL A 7 -5.69 -4.05 10.30
CA VAL A 7 -5.28 -5.37 9.78
C VAL A 7 -6.49 -6.23 9.40
N SER A 8 -7.63 -6.02 10.08
CA SER A 8 -8.86 -6.75 9.81
C SER A 8 -9.56 -6.33 8.51
N ASP A 9 -9.24 -5.17 7.94
CA ASP A 9 -9.83 -4.70 6.68
C ASP A 9 -9.16 -5.34 5.46
N LEU A 10 -7.94 -5.85 5.63
CA LEU A 10 -7.13 -6.44 4.56
C LEU A 10 -7.69 -7.79 4.09
N LYS A 11 -7.70 -7.99 2.77
CA LYS A 11 -8.05 -9.25 2.11
C LYS A 11 -7.02 -10.33 2.38
N PHE A 12 -5.73 -9.98 2.37
CA PHE A 12 -4.64 -10.94 2.56
C PHE A 12 -4.02 -10.88 3.95
N ARG A 13 -3.44 -12.01 4.35
CA ARG A 13 -2.80 -12.14 5.66
C ARG A 13 -1.28 -11.97 5.52
N TYR A 14 -0.78 -10.83 5.96
CA TYR A 14 0.64 -10.53 5.93
C TYR A 14 1.33 -10.89 7.25
N PRO A 15 2.54 -11.47 7.22
CA PRO A 15 3.33 -11.67 8.42
C PRO A 15 3.73 -10.31 9.02
N ARG A 16 3.83 -10.29 10.35
CA ARG A 16 4.30 -9.12 11.09
C ARG A 16 5.81 -9.25 11.25
N ASP A 17 6.58 -8.49 10.48
CA ASP A 17 8.02 -8.43 10.69
C ASP A 17 8.32 -7.52 11.89
N VAL A 18 8.33 -8.14 13.07
CA VAL A 18 8.64 -7.44 14.32
C VAL A 18 10.10 -6.98 14.39
N ALA A 19 10.99 -7.56 13.59
CA ALA A 19 12.41 -7.21 13.55
C ALA A 19 12.66 -5.85 12.89
N ASN A 20 11.82 -5.45 11.93
CA ASN A 20 11.93 -4.16 11.23
C ASN A 20 10.91 -3.12 11.70
N ARG A 21 10.17 -3.40 12.79
CA ARG A 21 9.11 -2.53 13.33
C ARG A 21 9.54 -1.09 13.63
N GLU A 22 10.81 -0.89 14.00
CA GLU A 22 11.37 0.41 14.38
C GLU A 22 11.81 1.25 13.16
N LYS A 23 11.79 0.68 11.95
CA LYS A 23 12.16 1.43 10.76
C LYS A 23 11.13 2.52 10.45
N PRO A 24 11.57 3.68 9.92
CA PRO A 24 10.65 4.71 9.47
C PRO A 24 9.71 4.12 8.42
N LYS A 25 8.41 4.32 8.61
CA LYS A 25 7.35 3.89 7.69
C LYS A 25 7.22 4.88 6.55
N PHE A 26 6.49 4.49 5.51
CA PHE A 26 6.16 5.40 4.42
C PHE A 26 5.46 6.66 4.96
N ALA A 27 6.01 7.83 4.66
CA ALA A 27 5.52 9.13 5.14
C ALA A 27 5.12 10.08 3.98
N GLY A 28 5.04 9.55 2.76
CA GLY A 28 4.78 10.32 1.54
C GLY A 28 6.01 10.45 0.64
N LEU A 29 5.79 11.01 -0.55
CA LEU A 29 6.84 11.20 -1.55
C LEU A 29 7.70 12.44 -1.25
N PRO A 30 9.00 12.43 -1.62
CA PRO A 30 9.74 11.32 -2.24
C PRO A 30 10.30 10.35 -1.18
N ASP A 31 10.03 9.04 -1.35
CA ASP A 31 10.56 7.98 -0.48
C ASP A 31 11.29 6.93 -1.33
N SER A 32 12.62 6.99 -1.30
CA SER A 32 13.51 6.04 -1.99
C SER A 32 13.87 4.82 -1.13
N ALA A 33 13.26 4.67 0.05
CA ALA A 33 13.53 3.50 0.88
C ALA A 33 12.97 2.24 0.20
N PRO A 34 13.61 1.08 0.41
CA PRO A 34 13.10 -0.18 -0.12
C PRO A 34 11.74 -0.50 0.49
N PHE A 35 10.85 -1.07 -0.32
CA PHE A 35 9.53 -1.50 0.10
C PHE A 35 9.46 -3.02 0.26
N ASN A 36 9.08 -3.48 1.44
CA ASN A 36 8.83 -4.89 1.73
C ASN A 36 7.34 -5.23 1.57
N ARG A 37 6.98 -5.76 0.41
CA ARG A 37 5.62 -6.23 0.09
C ARG A 37 5.14 -7.45 0.89
N HIS A 38 6.00 -8.04 1.72
CA HIS A 38 5.62 -9.16 2.59
C HIS A 38 5.49 -8.72 4.05
N ASP A 39 5.76 -7.46 4.39
CA ASP A 39 5.65 -6.98 5.77
C ASP A 39 4.37 -6.17 6.00
N LEU A 40 3.56 -6.60 6.97
CA LEU A 40 2.34 -5.91 7.35
C LEU A 40 2.58 -4.46 7.76
N TYR A 41 3.68 -4.16 8.45
CA TYR A 41 3.96 -2.81 8.95
C TYR A 41 4.37 -1.83 7.85
N GLU A 42 4.86 -2.32 6.72
CA GLU A 42 5.11 -1.56 5.49
C GLU A 42 3.87 -1.44 4.60
N ILE A 43 3.13 -2.53 4.43
CA ILE A 43 1.95 -2.58 3.55
C ILE A 43 0.82 -1.72 4.08
N LEU A 44 0.55 -1.78 5.39
CA LEU A 44 -0.56 -1.05 5.99
C LEU A 44 -0.46 0.49 5.81
N PRO A 45 0.65 1.17 6.13
CA PRO A 45 0.79 2.60 5.84
C PRO A 45 0.80 2.92 4.34
N MET A 46 1.32 2.02 3.49
CA MET A 46 1.31 2.19 2.04
C MET A 46 -0.13 2.20 1.50
N LEU A 47 -0.93 1.18 1.84
CA LEU A 47 -2.33 1.09 1.42
C LEU A 47 -3.15 2.24 2.00
N SER A 48 -2.91 2.63 3.26
CA SER A 48 -3.55 3.79 3.88
C SER A 48 -3.32 5.06 3.07
N ALA A 49 -2.07 5.30 2.65
CA ALA A 49 -1.72 6.49 1.87
C ALA A 49 -2.36 6.44 0.48
N VAL A 50 -2.37 5.27 -0.18
CA VAL A 50 -3.01 5.13 -1.50
C VAL A 50 -4.51 5.37 -1.39
N MET A 51 -5.18 4.80 -0.38
CA MET A 51 -6.60 5.03 -0.13
C MET A 51 -6.90 6.51 0.16
N ASP A 52 -6.04 7.20 0.91
CA ASP A 52 -6.16 8.65 1.17
C ASP A 52 -6.12 9.45 -0.14
N GLU A 53 -5.16 9.14 -1.01
CA GLU A 53 -4.99 9.77 -2.34
C GLU A 53 -6.12 9.43 -3.33
N LEU A 54 -6.75 8.26 -3.17
CA LEU A 54 -7.96 7.89 -3.91
C LEU A 54 -9.23 8.50 -3.30
N GLU A 55 -9.13 9.14 -2.15
CA GLU A 55 -10.24 9.68 -1.35
C GLU A 55 -11.37 8.65 -1.13
N SER A 56 -11.01 7.37 -1.01
CA SER A 56 -11.98 6.26 -0.89
C SER A 56 -11.76 5.49 0.40
N VAL A 57 -12.87 5.16 1.08
CA VAL A 57 -12.90 4.32 2.30
C VAL A 57 -13.53 2.95 2.03
N ASP A 58 -13.81 2.65 0.76
CA ASP A 58 -14.51 1.44 0.36
C ASP A 58 -13.59 0.22 0.45
N GLY A 59 -14.08 -0.83 1.12
CA GLY A 59 -13.35 -2.09 1.26
C GLY A 59 -13.06 -2.77 -0.08
N GLU A 60 -13.92 -2.59 -1.09
CA GLU A 60 -13.68 -3.11 -2.44
C GLU A 60 -12.49 -2.41 -3.12
N VAL A 61 -12.33 -1.10 -2.90
CA VAL A 61 -11.19 -0.34 -3.42
C VAL A 61 -9.91 -0.76 -2.71
N LEU A 62 -9.95 -0.96 -1.39
CA LEU A 62 -8.82 -1.53 -0.65
C LEU A 62 -8.40 -2.89 -1.21
N HIS A 63 -9.37 -3.78 -1.43
CA HIS A 63 -9.11 -5.12 -1.95
C HIS A 63 -8.58 -5.11 -3.38
N LEU A 64 -9.02 -4.15 -4.20
CA LEU A 64 -8.48 -3.89 -5.54
C LEU A 64 -7.01 -3.46 -5.46
N VAL A 65 -6.69 -2.47 -4.62
CA VAL A 65 -5.30 -2.00 -4.43
C VAL A 65 -4.41 -3.13 -3.93
N GLU A 66 -4.90 -3.95 -3.00
CA GLU A 66 -4.19 -5.15 -2.55
C GLU A 66 -3.95 -6.16 -3.67
N ASP A 67 -4.91 -6.37 -4.57
CA ASP A 67 -4.77 -7.26 -5.71
C ASP A 67 -3.68 -6.76 -6.66
N ILE A 68 -3.70 -5.44 -6.96
CA ILE A 68 -2.68 -4.75 -7.77
C ILE A 68 -1.30 -4.91 -7.12
N LEU A 69 -1.20 -4.74 -5.80
CA LEU A 69 0.05 -4.93 -5.06
C LEU A 69 0.58 -6.36 -5.19
N ASN A 70 -0.30 -7.35 -5.17
CA ASN A 70 0.07 -8.76 -5.26
C ASN A 70 0.53 -9.16 -6.67
N VAL A 71 -0.06 -8.58 -7.72
CA VAL A 71 0.36 -8.81 -9.13
C VAL A 71 1.46 -7.86 -9.60
N MET A 72 1.87 -6.92 -8.75
CA MET A 72 2.85 -5.89 -9.07
C MET A 72 4.18 -6.50 -9.56
N PRO A 73 4.77 -5.96 -10.63
CA PRO A 73 6.03 -6.47 -11.14
C PRO A 73 7.19 -6.22 -10.16
N GLY A 74 8.06 -7.22 -10.01
CA GLY A 74 9.14 -7.20 -9.00
C GLY A 74 10.30 -6.24 -9.26
N PHE A 75 10.27 -5.46 -10.34
CA PHE A 75 11.27 -4.41 -10.59
C PHE A 75 11.01 -3.13 -9.77
N LEU A 76 9.78 -2.94 -9.28
CA LEU A 76 9.44 -1.85 -8.37
C LEU A 76 9.97 -2.21 -6.99
N THR A 77 11.01 -1.50 -6.55
CA THR A 77 11.72 -1.82 -5.31
C THR A 77 11.59 -0.74 -4.25
N THR A 78 11.29 0.50 -4.65
CA THR A 78 11.19 1.63 -3.72
C THR A 78 9.75 1.93 -3.34
N ARG A 79 9.57 2.45 -2.12
CA ARG A 79 8.26 2.85 -1.61
C ARG A 79 7.56 3.86 -2.50
N GLY A 80 8.29 4.85 -3.01
CA GLY A 80 7.72 5.87 -3.87
C GLY A 80 7.24 5.34 -5.22
N GLU A 81 8.01 4.46 -5.85
CA GLU A 81 7.60 3.81 -7.10
C GLU A 81 6.38 2.92 -6.91
N VAL A 82 6.35 2.15 -5.81
CA VAL A 82 5.21 1.29 -5.47
C VAL A 82 3.96 2.15 -5.24
N PHE A 83 4.07 3.24 -4.48
CA PHE A 83 2.98 4.15 -4.23
C PHE A 83 2.39 4.72 -5.53
N ASP A 84 3.25 5.28 -6.40
CA ASP A 84 2.83 5.86 -7.68
C ASP A 84 2.17 4.82 -8.60
N TYR A 85 2.73 3.61 -8.64
CA TYR A 85 2.17 2.50 -9.41
C TYR A 85 0.79 2.08 -8.90
N LEU A 86 0.62 1.95 -7.58
CA LEU A 86 -0.64 1.53 -6.96
C LEU A 86 -1.74 2.57 -7.17
N GLN A 87 -1.47 3.86 -6.89
CA GLN A 87 -2.46 4.92 -7.09
C GLN A 87 -2.87 5.03 -8.57
N GLY A 88 -1.90 4.93 -9.49
CA GLY A 88 -2.14 5.10 -10.92
C GLY A 88 -2.99 3.97 -11.46
N SER A 89 -2.60 2.73 -11.14
CA SER A 89 -3.33 1.53 -11.54
C SER A 89 -4.73 1.48 -10.94
N ALA A 90 -4.89 1.83 -9.66
CA ALA A 90 -6.19 1.87 -9.00
C ALA A 90 -7.11 2.93 -9.62
N ARG A 91 -6.61 4.16 -9.86
CA ARG A 91 -7.40 5.21 -10.55
C ARG A 91 -7.86 4.78 -11.93
N GLU A 92 -7.00 4.09 -12.68
CA GLU A 92 -7.35 3.56 -14.01
C GLU A 92 -8.47 2.51 -13.91
N CYS A 93 -8.39 1.61 -12.92
CA CYS A 93 -9.43 0.60 -12.69
C CYS A 93 -10.76 1.20 -12.25
N LEU A 94 -10.75 2.25 -11.41
CA LEU A 94 -11.96 2.91 -10.92
C LEU A 94 -12.67 3.77 -11.97
N ARG A 95 -11.97 4.17 -13.04
CA ARG A 95 -12.56 4.91 -14.17
C ARG A 95 -13.29 4.03 -15.18
N ARG A 96 -13.19 2.71 -15.03
CA ARG A 96 -13.74 1.71 -15.94
C ARG A 96 -15.12 1.24 -15.50
#